data_AF-A0A8J4R408-F1
#
_entry.id   AF-A0A8J4R408-F1
#
_cell.length_a   1.000
_cell.length_b   1.000
_cell.length_c   1.000
_cell.angle_alpha   90.00
_cell.angle_beta   90.00
_cell.angle_gamma   90.00
#
_symmetry.space_group_name_H-M   'P 1'
#
loop_
_entity.id
_entity.type
_entity.pdbx_description
1 polymer ?
#
loop_
_entity_poly.entity_id
_entity_poly.type
_entity_poly.pdbx_seq_one_letter_code
_entity_poly.pdbx_strand_id
1 'polypeptide(L)' 'MKPTTLLSVNCEVIDALGGPNGIIINVGQGPLIDVIQLVFALFEGWLGGAGLDVFENEPEVPEQLFGLENVVLLPRGE' A
#
# COMPACT_ATOMS: atom_id res chain seq x y z
N MET A 1 11.13 13.49 -2.46
CA MET A 1 11.56 12.28 -1.72
C MET A 1 13.09 12.15 -1.72
N LYS A 2 13.71 11.64 -0.66
CA LYS A 2 15.14 11.26 -0.72
C LYS A 2 15.26 9.94 -1.52
N PRO A 3 16.29 9.75 -2.37
CA PRO A 3 16.42 8.55 -3.20
C PRO A 3 16.35 7.24 -2.42
N THR A 4 16.82 7.24 -1.19
CA THR A 4 16.88 6.06 -0.29
C THR A 4 15.51 5.55 0.15
N THR A 5 14.44 6.34 0.02
CA THR A 5 13.11 5.98 0.58
C THR A 5 12.13 5.52 -0.50
N LEU A 6 12.46 5.68 -1.79
CA LEU A 6 11.68 5.17 -2.90
C LEU A 6 11.55 3.65 -2.80
N LEU A 7 10.31 3.14 -2.83
CA LEU A 7 10.00 1.70 -2.75
C LEU A 7 10.66 0.99 -1.55
N SER A 8 10.85 1.72 -0.44
CA SER A 8 11.44 1.16 0.78
C SER A 8 10.56 0.13 1.46
N VAL A 9 9.24 0.14 1.21
CA VAL A 9 8.31 -0.93 1.57
C VAL A 9 8.12 -1.82 0.34
N ASN A 10 9.01 -2.80 0.19
CA ASN A 10 9.08 -3.73 -0.93
C ASN A 10 8.49 -5.11 -0.53
N CYS A 11 8.60 -6.10 -1.43
CA CYS A 11 8.16 -7.48 -1.16
C CYS A 11 8.76 -8.07 0.12
N GLU A 12 10.07 -7.90 0.37
CA GLU A 12 10.72 -8.46 1.55
C GLU A 12 10.13 -7.90 2.85
N VAL A 13 9.81 -6.60 2.88
CA VAL A 13 9.17 -5.95 4.03
C VAL A 13 7.72 -6.43 4.20
N ILE A 14 6.97 -6.53 3.09
CA ILE A 14 5.57 -7.00 3.10
C ILE A 14 5.51 -8.46 3.59
N ASP A 15 6.39 -9.31 3.09
CA ASP A 15 6.48 -10.72 3.46
C ASP A 15 6.91 -10.89 4.93
N ALA A 16 7.87 -10.08 5.39
CA ALA A 16 8.31 -10.11 6.79
C ALA A 16 7.23 -9.65 7.76
N LEU A 17 6.36 -8.72 7.33
CA LEU A 17 5.18 -8.29 8.09
C LEU A 17 4.04 -9.31 8.06
N GLY A 18 4.00 -10.15 7.02
CA GLY A 18 2.84 -10.92 6.56
C GLY A 18 2.06 -11.72 7.61
N GLY A 19 0.90 -12.20 7.18
CA GLY A 19 -0.08 -12.91 7.98
C GLY A 19 -1.40 -12.14 8.12
N PRO A 20 -2.45 -12.82 8.61
CA PRO A 20 -3.83 -12.30 8.62
C PRO A 20 -4.02 -11.06 9.50
N ASN A 21 -3.04 -10.72 10.35
CA ASN A 21 -3.09 -9.56 11.23
C ASN A 21 -2.15 -8.42 10.81
N GLY A 22 -1.34 -8.61 9.76
CA GLY A 22 -0.42 -7.59 9.26
C GLY A 22 -1.20 -6.45 8.59
N ILE A 23 -0.93 -5.21 8.97
CA ILE A 23 -1.59 -4.02 8.40
C ILE A 23 -0.53 -3.00 8.01
N ILE A 24 -0.60 -2.50 6.77
CA ILE A 24 0.25 -1.40 6.28
C ILE A 24 -0.54 -0.10 6.30
N ILE A 25 0.01 0.95 6.92
CA ILE A 25 -0.57 2.30 6.90
C ILE A 25 0.41 3.26 6.23
N ASN A 26 -0.03 3.97 5.19
CA ASN A 26 0.76 5.01 4.53
C ASN A 26 0.05 6.37 4.57
N VAL A 27 0.61 7.27 5.39
CA VAL A 27 0.26 8.69 5.50
C VAL A 27 1.44 9.60 5.15
N GLY A 28 2.47 9.03 4.51
CA GLY A 28 3.75 9.71 4.26
C GLY A 28 3.84 10.26 2.84
N GLN A 29 4.40 9.47 1.94
CA GLN A 29 4.53 9.79 0.52
C GLN A 29 4.04 8.58 -0.30
N GLY A 30 3.40 8.84 -1.44
CA GLY A 30 2.89 7.80 -2.33
C GLY A 30 3.91 6.72 -2.70
N PRO A 31 5.05 7.08 -3.32
CA PRO A 31 6.02 6.12 -3.88
C PRO A 31 6.92 5.42 -2.84
N LEU A 32 6.44 5.23 -1.60
CA LEU A 32 7.15 4.46 -0.57
C LEU A 32 6.92 2.96 -0.67
N ILE A 33 5.75 2.56 -1.18
CA ILE A 33 5.30 1.18 -1.23
C ILE A 33 5.34 0.66 -2.67
N ASP A 34 5.84 -0.55 -2.86
CA ASP A 34 5.59 -1.31 -4.07
C ASP A 34 4.11 -1.71 -4.15
N VAL A 35 3.34 -0.94 -4.91
CA VAL A 35 1.88 -1.11 -5.03
C VAL A 35 1.52 -2.47 -5.66
N ILE A 36 2.33 -2.98 -6.58
CA ILE A 36 2.06 -4.28 -7.23
C ILE A 36 2.13 -5.39 -6.18
N GLN A 37 3.18 -5.38 -5.36
CA GLN A 37 3.35 -6.36 -4.29
C GLN A 37 2.32 -6.19 -3.17
N LEU A 38 1.96 -4.94 -2.84
CA LEU A 38 0.91 -4.65 -1.87
C LEU A 38 -0.44 -5.24 -2.31
N VAL A 39 -0.87 -4.95 -3.55
CA VAL A 39 -2.14 -5.44 -4.12
C VAL A 39 -2.16 -6.97 -4.11
N PHE A 40 -1.07 -7.60 -4.56
CA PHE A 40 -0.98 -9.06 -4.57
C PHE A 40 -1.13 -9.65 -3.17
N ALA A 41 -0.40 -9.13 -2.17
CA ALA A 41 -0.45 -9.63 -0.81
C ALA A 41 -1.83 -9.43 -0.15
N LEU A 42 -2.51 -8.32 -0.45
CA LEU A 42 -3.87 -8.06 0.04
C LEU A 42 -4.90 -8.98 -0.60
N PHE A 43 -4.80 -9.20 -1.91
CA PHE A 43 -5.72 -10.05 -2.67
C PHE A 43 -5.59 -11.53 -2.28
N GLU A 44 -4.37 -12.04 -2.13
CA GLU A 44 -4.09 -13.42 -1.71
C GLU A 44 -4.31 -13.64 -0.19
N GLY A 45 -4.63 -12.59 0.56
CA GLY A 45 -4.81 -12.66 2.02
C GLY A 45 -3.51 -12.90 2.80
N TRP A 46 -2.35 -12.65 2.18
CA TRP A 46 -1.04 -12.71 2.84
C TRP A 46 -0.79 -11.48 3.71
N LEU A 47 -1.52 -10.39 3.45
CA LEU A 47 -1.58 -9.21 4.30
C LEU A 47 -3.02 -9.00 4.78
N GLY A 48 -3.18 -8.77 6.09
CA GLY A 48 -4.48 -8.58 6.72
C GLY A 48 -5.23 -7.33 6.25
N GLY A 49 -4.50 -6.26 5.88
CA GLY A 49 -5.13 -5.08 5.28
C GLY A 49 -4.18 -3.90 5.04
N ALA A 50 -4.74 -2.82 4.48
CA ALA A 50 -4.01 -1.58 4.27
C ALA A 50 -4.87 -0.33 4.45
N GLY A 51 -4.25 0.74 4.95
CA GLY A 51 -4.82 2.09 5.00
C GLY A 51 -3.93 3.06 4.25
N LEU A 52 -4.42 3.67 3.17
CA LEU A 52 -3.63 4.50 2.26
C LEU A 52 -4.25 5.90 2.11
N ASP A 53 -3.49 6.92 2.51
CA ASP A 53 -3.85 8.34 2.38
C ASP A 53 -3.16 9.02 1.17
N VAL A 54 -2.05 8.42 0.72
CA VAL A 54 -1.17 8.96 -0.32
C VAL A 54 -0.90 7.95 -1.43
N PHE A 55 -0.83 8.43 -2.68
CA PHE A 55 -0.59 7.62 -3.88
C PHE A 55 0.52 8.21 -4.77
N GLU A 56 1.11 7.40 -5.63
CA GLU A 56 2.20 7.85 -6.51
C GLU A 56 1.72 8.88 -7.56
N ASN A 57 0.54 8.65 -8.15
CA ASN A 57 -0.01 9.44 -9.25
C ASN A 57 -1.27 10.21 -8.85
N GLU A 58 -1.26 10.88 -7.71
CA GLU A 58 -2.45 11.62 -7.24
C GLU A 58 -2.97 12.64 -8.27
N PRO A 59 -4.30 12.79 -8.42
CA PRO A 59 -5.37 12.20 -7.59
C PRO A 59 -5.76 10.76 -7.99
N GLU A 60 -5.05 10.14 -8.92
CA GLU A 60 -5.36 8.80 -9.39
C GLU A 60 -5.02 7.76 -8.32
N VAL A 61 -6.00 6.89 -8.04
CA VAL A 61 -5.84 5.76 -7.13
C VAL A 61 -5.73 4.48 -7.99
N PRO A 62 -4.78 3.58 -7.69
CA PRO A 62 -4.66 2.31 -8.40
C PRO A 62 -5.98 1.53 -8.38
N GLU A 63 -6.53 1.24 -9.55
CA GLU A 63 -7.87 0.64 -9.66
C GLU A 63 -7.96 -0.73 -8.98
N GLN A 64 -6.86 -1.46 -8.91
CA GLN A 64 -6.78 -2.78 -8.28
C GLN A 64 -7.01 -2.74 -6.77
N LEU A 65 -6.89 -1.57 -6.15
CA LEU A 65 -7.22 -1.38 -4.73
C LEU A 65 -8.73 -1.21 -4.52
N PHE A 66 -9.49 -0.85 -5.55
CA PHE A 66 -10.94 -0.83 -5.48
C PHE A 66 -11.48 -2.25 -5.40
N GLY A 67 -12.39 -2.50 -4.45
CA GLY A 67 -13.02 -3.80 -4.26
C GLY A 67 -12.29 -4.75 -3.29
N LEU A 68 -11.10 -4.37 -2.81
CA LEU A 68 -10.45 -5.06 -1.70
C LEU A 68 -11.12 -4.65 -0.38
N GLU A 69 -11.87 -5.56 0.24
CA GLU A 69 -12.62 -5.28 1.49
C GLU A 69 -11.71 -4.96 2.68
N ASN A 70 -10.45 -5.38 2.62
CA ASN A 70 -9.42 -5.15 3.63
C ASN A 70 -8.60 -3.88 3.39
N VAL A 71 -9.07 -2.96 2.54
CA VAL A 71 -8.39 -1.70 2.23
C VAL A 71 -9.26 -0.49 2.53
N VAL A 72 -8.67 0.50 3.19
CA VAL A 72 -9.24 1.83 3.35
C VAL A 72 -8.43 2.82 2.53
N LEU A 73 -9.11 3.55 1.64
CA LEU A 73 -8.54 4.56 0.77
C LEU A 73 -9.05 5.94 1.22
N LEU A 74 -8.12 6.84 1.55
CA LEU A 74 -8.41 8.22 1.90
C LEU A 74 -7.67 9.12 0.92
N PRO A 75 -8.15 9.30 -0.33
CA PRO A 75 -7.49 10.19 -1.26
C PRO A 75 -7.43 11.60 -0.67
N ARG A 76 -6.22 12.12 -0.43
CA ARG A 76 -6.05 13.52 -0.05
C ARG A 76 -6.60 14.39 -1.18
N GLY A 77 -7.74 15.02 -0.93
CA GLY A 77 -8.33 15.97 -1.87
C GLY A 77 -7.48 17.22 -1.90
N GLU A 78 -6.91 17.53 -3.06
CA GLU A 78 -6.56 18.91 -3.42
C GLU A 78 -7.62 19.48 -4.37
#